data_AF-A0A8E2QEE3-F1
#
_entry.id   AF-A0A8E2QEE3-F1
#
_cell.length_a   1.000
_cell.length_b   1.000
_cell.length_c   1.000
_cell.angle_alpha   90.00
_cell.angle_beta   90.00
_cell.angle_gamma   90.00
#
_symmetry.space_group_name_H-M   'P 1'
#
loop_
_entity.id
_entity.type
_entity.pdbx_description
1 polymer ?
#
loop_
_entity_poly.entity_id
_entity_poly.type
_entity_poly.pdbx_seq_one_letter_code
_entity_poly.pdbx_strand_id
1 'polypeptide(L)'
;MHASRATHSLPRHQRGSVMVLVVLALAAILLMAALALDGSHMLVNKTRLQNAVDAAALSGAKTLQQVMGSGNAGTLSRDAALDTFRRNAEAAGNRELGEAVGSDLSDFVRVELAASVYGPFAFPGPTDARYVRVTVAEFPLARFFWGMLSMFGSDADKRVAAVATAGPSPTSPCNIAPLMVCGNPSQYDPDAGLFWGYRFGGLQVLKGAAGNDPVIGPGNFQLIRLGDSSGGADVREALAGGIEQCNSVGESVETEPGNTVGPVSQGFNTRFGEYSGALSNSAGQYPPDLVTDYSSPRMTYNDSTGKVEHQGQEVSSRDGDLSTPSAALLDYNDWHRRVADCPNGCRSDGVFERRVLKIVVGNCTGSSGGQTSVPVLGFGCFFLVQPLPTGAGNQAQIFGQFIRECEGDNVPDIDPVDDGGPQIIQLYKTYIDNSRTPSSDS
;
A
#
# COMPACT_ATOMS: atom_id res chain seq x y z
N MET A 1 -89.01 -66.85 3.31
CA MET A 1 -88.48 -65.50 3.60
C MET A 1 -87.13 -65.36 2.91
N HIS A 2 -87.06 -64.48 1.91
CA HIS A 2 -85.86 -64.24 1.09
C HIS A 2 -84.84 -63.39 1.86
N ALA A 3 -83.61 -63.86 1.97
CA ALA A 3 -82.48 -63.05 2.42
C ALA A 3 -81.67 -62.61 1.19
N SER A 4 -81.80 -61.34 0.80
CA SER A 4 -80.97 -60.72 -0.24
C SER A 4 -79.54 -60.55 0.26
N ARG A 5 -78.58 -61.24 -0.36
CA ARG A 5 -77.15 -60.96 -0.19
C ARG A 5 -76.78 -59.73 -1.03
N ALA A 6 -76.44 -58.62 -0.37
CA ALA A 6 -75.82 -57.48 -1.01
C ALA A 6 -74.33 -57.80 -1.26
N THR A 7 -73.93 -57.87 -2.53
CA THR A 7 -72.51 -57.92 -2.92
C THR A 7 -71.95 -56.51 -2.95
N HIS A 8 -71.07 -56.17 -2.01
CA HIS A 8 -70.27 -54.95 -2.08
C HIS A 8 -69.19 -55.10 -3.16
N SER A 9 -69.23 -54.25 -4.18
CA SER A 9 -68.14 -54.11 -5.15
C SER A 9 -66.92 -53.49 -4.46
N LEU A 10 -65.78 -54.20 -4.45
CA LEU A 10 -64.51 -53.63 -4.01
C LEU A 10 -64.05 -52.52 -4.98
N PRO A 11 -63.50 -51.39 -4.50
CA PRO A 11 -63.08 -50.29 -5.35
C PRO A 11 -61.91 -50.70 -6.26
N ARG A 12 -62.06 -50.43 -7.56
CA ARG A 12 -61.02 -50.60 -8.59
C ARG A 12 -59.77 -49.79 -8.21
N HIS A 13 -58.63 -50.45 -8.06
CA HIS A 13 -57.34 -49.80 -7.83
C HIS A 13 -56.89 -49.00 -9.06
N GLN A 14 -56.75 -47.68 -8.90
CA GLN A 14 -56.20 -46.77 -9.92
C GLN A 14 -54.67 -46.89 -9.99
N ARG A 15 -54.16 -47.90 -10.72
CA ARG A 15 -52.70 -48.15 -10.86
C ARG A 15 -51.99 -47.27 -11.91
N GLY A 16 -52.72 -46.45 -12.68
CA GLY A 16 -52.14 -45.62 -13.77
C GLY A 16 -51.81 -44.18 -13.39
N SER A 17 -52.56 -43.55 -12.48
CA SER A 17 -52.40 -42.11 -12.16
C SER A 17 -51.13 -41.81 -11.36
N VAL A 18 -50.68 -42.77 -10.53
CA VAL A 18 -49.45 -42.64 -9.73
C VAL A 18 -48.21 -42.51 -10.61
N MET A 19 -48.16 -43.22 -11.74
CA MET A 19 -47.01 -43.16 -12.67
C MET A 19 -46.85 -41.75 -13.28
N VAL A 20 -47.97 -41.09 -13.61
CA VAL A 20 -47.95 -39.72 -14.16
C VAL A 20 -47.42 -38.73 -13.12
N LEU A 21 -47.89 -38.82 -11.87
CA LEU A 21 -47.43 -37.97 -10.78
C LEU A 21 -45.94 -38.19 -10.47
N VAL A 22 -45.46 -39.43 -10.51
CA VAL A 22 -44.04 -39.76 -10.29
C VAL A 22 -43.16 -39.17 -11.40
N VAL A 23 -43.58 -39.26 -12.67
CA VAL A 23 -42.84 -38.67 -13.79
C VAL A 23 -42.76 -37.15 -13.67
N LEU A 24 -43.87 -36.50 -13.32
CA LEU A 24 -43.91 -35.04 -13.12
C LEU A 24 -43.04 -34.60 -11.92
N ALA A 25 -43.10 -35.33 -10.81
CA ALA A 25 -42.28 -35.05 -9.64
C ALA A 25 -40.78 -35.25 -9.92
N LEU A 26 -40.42 -36.33 -10.62
CA LEU A 26 -39.04 -36.59 -11.03
C LEU A 26 -38.53 -35.50 -11.98
N ALA A 27 -39.34 -35.11 -12.96
CA ALA A 27 -39.01 -34.00 -13.87
C ALA A 27 -38.76 -32.72 -13.06
N ALA A 28 -39.66 -32.34 -12.15
CA ALA A 28 -39.49 -31.16 -11.30
C ALA A 28 -38.19 -31.18 -10.48
N ILE A 29 -37.84 -32.33 -9.89
CA ILE A 29 -36.58 -32.50 -9.14
C ILE A 29 -35.36 -32.33 -10.06
N LEU A 30 -35.38 -32.91 -11.26
CA LEU A 30 -34.30 -32.76 -12.23
C LEU A 30 -34.14 -31.31 -12.72
N LEU A 31 -35.26 -30.60 -12.96
CA LEU A 31 -35.25 -29.18 -13.33
C LEU A 31 -34.60 -28.32 -12.23
N MET A 32 -34.95 -28.56 -10.96
CA MET A 32 -34.35 -27.85 -9.84
C MET A 32 -32.87 -28.18 -9.67
N ALA A 33 -32.47 -29.45 -9.82
CA ALA A 33 -31.07 -29.86 -9.75
C ALA A 33 -30.24 -29.19 -10.87
N ALA A 34 -30.78 -29.12 -12.09
CA ALA A 34 -30.16 -28.45 -13.21
C ALA A 34 -29.95 -26.94 -12.95
N LEU A 35 -30.98 -26.25 -12.43
CA LEU A 35 -30.87 -24.84 -12.04
C LEU A 35 -29.85 -24.63 -10.93
N ALA A 36 -29.79 -25.53 -9.94
CA ALA A 36 -28.81 -25.47 -8.86
C ALA A 36 -27.37 -25.61 -9.35
N LEU A 37 -27.12 -26.47 -10.35
CA LEU A 37 -25.79 -26.60 -10.98
C LEU A 37 -25.40 -25.32 -11.71
N ASP A 38 -26.30 -24.75 -12.51
CA ASP A 38 -26.02 -23.49 -13.22
C ASP A 38 -25.84 -22.31 -12.26
N GLY A 39 -26.62 -22.23 -11.18
CA GLY A 39 -26.48 -21.24 -10.13
C GLY A 39 -25.14 -21.37 -9.39
N SER A 40 -24.73 -22.59 -9.07
CA SER A 40 -23.42 -22.86 -8.44
C SER A 40 -22.27 -22.42 -9.34
N HIS A 41 -22.37 -22.74 -10.63
CA HIS A 41 -21.41 -22.31 -11.64
C HIS A 41 -21.33 -20.79 -11.77
N MET A 42 -22.48 -20.10 -11.77
CA MET A 42 -22.55 -18.64 -11.81
C MET A 42 -21.88 -18.01 -10.60
N LEU A 43 -22.15 -18.51 -9.39
CA LEU A 43 -21.58 -17.99 -8.15
C LEU A 43 -20.05 -18.17 -8.10
N VAL A 44 -19.56 -19.35 -8.50
CA VAL A 44 -18.11 -19.63 -8.54
C VAL A 44 -17.40 -18.70 -9.53
N ASN A 45 -17.95 -18.51 -10.72
CA ASN A 45 -17.36 -17.60 -11.71
C ASN A 45 -17.48 -16.13 -11.30
N LYS A 46 -18.54 -15.74 -10.59
CA LYS A 46 -18.65 -14.40 -9.99
C LYS A 46 -17.52 -14.16 -8.98
N THR A 47 -17.27 -15.09 -8.07
CA THR A 47 -16.16 -14.97 -7.09
C THR A 47 -14.80 -14.91 -7.78
N ARG A 48 -14.57 -15.74 -8.81
CA ARG A 48 -13.31 -15.71 -9.58
C ARG A 48 -13.12 -14.39 -10.31
N LEU A 49 -14.18 -13.86 -10.92
CA LEU A 49 -14.15 -12.56 -11.57
C LEU A 49 -13.86 -11.45 -10.56
N GLN A 50 -14.51 -11.44 -9.40
CA GLN A 50 -14.27 -10.45 -8.36
C GLN A 50 -12.81 -10.49 -7.89
N ASN A 51 -12.26 -11.67 -7.59
CA ASN A 51 -10.86 -11.82 -7.21
C ASN A 51 -9.89 -11.28 -8.28
N ALA A 52 -10.19 -11.48 -9.57
CA ALA A 52 -9.38 -10.97 -10.67
C ALA A 52 -9.43 -9.43 -10.77
N VAL A 53 -10.62 -8.85 -10.61
CA VAL A 53 -10.83 -7.40 -10.61
C VAL A 53 -10.19 -6.74 -9.38
N ASP A 54 -10.30 -7.35 -8.20
CA ASP A 54 -9.68 -6.89 -6.95
C ASP A 54 -8.15 -6.86 -7.05
N ALA A 55 -7.56 -7.97 -7.53
CA ALA A 55 -6.11 -8.05 -7.74
C ALA A 55 -5.62 -7.03 -8.77
N ALA A 56 -6.38 -6.84 -9.86
CA ALA A 56 -6.08 -5.86 -10.89
C ALA A 56 -6.14 -4.42 -10.34
N ALA A 57 -7.15 -4.09 -9.52
CA ALA A 57 -7.27 -2.78 -8.90
C ALA A 57 -6.11 -2.51 -7.93
N LEU A 58 -5.79 -3.46 -7.04
CA LEU A 58 -4.67 -3.36 -6.11
C LEU A 58 -3.33 -3.18 -6.85
N SER A 59 -3.08 -3.98 -7.88
CA SER A 59 -1.87 -3.88 -8.70
C SER A 59 -1.78 -2.54 -9.44
N GLY A 60 -2.89 -2.07 -10.01
CA GLY A 60 -2.97 -0.79 -10.70
C GLY A 60 -2.71 0.38 -9.75
N ALA A 61 -3.35 0.38 -8.57
CA ALA A 61 -3.18 1.41 -7.55
C ALA A 61 -1.77 1.41 -6.95
N LYS A 62 -1.18 0.22 -6.71
CA LYS A 62 0.20 0.12 -6.25
C LYS A 62 1.20 0.65 -7.28
N THR A 63 1.00 0.29 -8.54
CA THR A 63 1.84 0.81 -9.63
C THR A 63 1.68 2.33 -9.72
N LEU A 64 0.45 2.86 -9.67
CA LEU A 64 0.17 4.29 -9.69
C LEU A 64 0.93 5.03 -8.59
N GLN A 65 0.92 4.51 -7.37
CA GLN A 65 1.68 5.06 -6.24
C GLN A 65 3.19 5.11 -6.54
N GLN A 66 3.75 4.03 -7.08
CA GLN A 66 5.19 3.90 -7.38
C GLN A 66 5.68 4.74 -8.56
N VAL A 67 4.79 5.20 -9.44
CA VAL A 67 5.17 5.97 -10.63
C VAL A 67 4.55 7.37 -10.65
N MET A 68 3.91 7.77 -9.56
CA MET A 68 3.29 9.08 -9.42
C MET A 68 4.32 10.20 -9.63
N GLY A 69 3.94 11.23 -10.39
CA GLY A 69 4.85 12.28 -10.84
C GLY A 69 5.55 11.98 -12.17
N SER A 70 5.50 10.74 -12.67
CA SER A 70 5.89 10.43 -14.06
C SER A 70 4.82 10.91 -15.04
N GLY A 71 5.23 11.42 -16.21
CA GLY A 71 4.31 11.87 -17.27
C GLY A 71 3.45 10.75 -17.88
N ASN A 72 3.72 9.47 -17.58
CA ASN A 72 3.00 8.31 -18.07
C ASN A 72 2.36 7.45 -16.94
N ALA A 73 2.23 7.99 -15.72
CA ALA A 73 1.77 7.24 -14.55
C ALA A 73 0.44 6.50 -14.77
N GLY A 74 -0.56 7.17 -15.36
CA GLY A 74 -1.86 6.57 -15.65
C GLY A 74 -1.78 5.38 -16.62
N THR A 75 -0.92 5.47 -17.65
CA THR A 75 -0.70 4.37 -18.61
C THR A 75 -0.04 3.18 -17.95
N LEU A 76 1.03 3.39 -17.18
CA LEU A 76 1.73 2.31 -16.46
C LEU A 76 0.81 1.61 -15.45
N SER A 77 0.01 2.40 -14.72
CA SER A 77 -1.00 1.88 -13.79
C SER A 77 -2.06 1.00 -14.49
N ARG A 78 -2.60 1.47 -15.61
CA ARG A 78 -3.55 0.68 -16.41
C ARG A 78 -2.92 -0.60 -16.92
N ASP A 79 -1.72 -0.52 -17.48
CA ASP A 79 -1.07 -1.67 -18.08
C ASP A 79 -0.74 -2.74 -17.03
N ALA A 80 -0.34 -2.33 -15.82
CA ALA A 80 -0.16 -3.24 -14.68
C ALA A 80 -1.48 -3.87 -14.20
N ALA A 81 -2.57 -3.10 -14.12
CA ALA A 81 -3.89 -3.62 -13.78
C ALA A 81 -4.36 -4.67 -14.80
N LEU A 82 -4.20 -4.39 -16.09
CA LEU A 82 -4.57 -5.31 -17.17
C LEU A 82 -3.69 -6.58 -17.17
N ASP A 83 -2.38 -6.46 -16.94
CA ASP A 83 -1.48 -7.62 -16.82
C ASP A 83 -1.88 -8.52 -15.64
N THR A 84 -2.14 -7.93 -14.47
CA THR A 84 -2.58 -8.67 -13.29
C THR A 84 -3.93 -9.35 -13.50
N PHE A 85 -4.88 -8.69 -14.17
CA PHE A 85 -6.15 -9.30 -14.55
C PHE A 85 -5.94 -10.53 -15.46
N ARG A 86 -5.12 -10.39 -16.51
CA ARG A 86 -4.74 -11.48 -17.44
C ARG A 86 -4.17 -12.68 -16.70
N ARG A 87 -3.20 -12.47 -15.81
CA ARG A 87 -2.60 -13.55 -15.00
C ARG A 87 -3.62 -14.27 -14.13
N ASN A 88 -4.58 -13.53 -13.57
CA ASN A 88 -5.67 -14.14 -12.82
C ASN A 88 -6.60 -14.94 -13.74
N ALA A 89 -6.94 -14.43 -14.92
CA ALA A 89 -7.77 -15.14 -15.89
C ALA A 89 -7.10 -16.44 -16.41
N GLU A 90 -5.77 -16.44 -16.55
CA GLU A 90 -4.97 -17.59 -16.98
C GLU A 90 -4.68 -18.60 -15.84
N ALA A 91 -4.98 -18.25 -14.59
CA ALA A 91 -4.73 -19.11 -13.45
C ALA A 91 -5.52 -20.42 -13.52
N ALA A 92 -4.95 -21.49 -12.95
CA ALA A 92 -5.59 -22.80 -12.91
C ALA A 92 -6.98 -22.72 -12.25
N GLY A 93 -8.00 -23.19 -12.97
CA GLY A 93 -9.40 -23.13 -12.54
C GLY A 93 -10.19 -21.97 -13.14
N ASN A 94 -9.56 -20.97 -13.76
CA ASN A 94 -10.22 -19.81 -14.37
C ASN A 94 -10.40 -19.93 -15.89
N ARG A 95 -10.38 -21.16 -16.43
CA ARG A 95 -10.42 -21.43 -17.88
C ARG A 95 -11.51 -20.64 -18.62
N GLU A 96 -12.73 -20.58 -18.10
CA GLU A 96 -13.84 -19.87 -18.76
C GLU A 96 -13.63 -18.34 -18.77
N LEU A 97 -13.02 -17.78 -17.72
CA LEU A 97 -12.64 -16.37 -17.68
C LEU A 97 -11.51 -16.09 -18.66
N GLY A 98 -10.48 -16.95 -18.71
CA GLY A 98 -9.39 -16.85 -19.68
C GLY A 98 -9.86 -16.95 -21.15
N GLU A 99 -10.82 -17.82 -21.43
CA GLU A 99 -11.45 -17.94 -22.76
C GLU A 99 -12.24 -16.67 -23.14
N ALA A 100 -12.97 -16.06 -22.18
CA ALA A 100 -13.74 -14.85 -22.43
C ALA A 100 -12.88 -13.60 -22.64
N VAL A 101 -11.71 -13.53 -22.01
CA VAL A 101 -10.73 -12.45 -22.18
C VAL A 101 -10.15 -12.43 -23.59
N GLY A 102 -9.83 -13.60 -24.17
CA GLY A 102 -9.20 -13.68 -25.48
C GLY A 102 -7.87 -12.93 -25.57
N SER A 103 -7.53 -12.38 -26.74
CA SER A 103 -6.29 -11.63 -26.96
C SER A 103 -6.39 -10.13 -26.61
N ASP A 104 -7.60 -9.57 -26.64
CA ASP A 104 -7.83 -8.13 -26.40
C ASP A 104 -8.63 -7.93 -25.10
N LEU A 105 -7.92 -7.46 -24.07
CA LEU A 105 -8.51 -7.15 -22.76
C LEU A 105 -9.25 -5.82 -22.73
N SER A 106 -8.94 -4.90 -23.65
CA SER A 106 -9.26 -3.47 -23.47
C SER A 106 -10.76 -3.18 -23.58
N ASP A 107 -11.48 -4.00 -24.34
CA ASP A 107 -12.94 -3.95 -24.44
C ASP A 107 -13.65 -4.72 -23.31
N PHE A 108 -12.98 -5.73 -22.73
CA PHE A 108 -13.53 -6.57 -21.66
C PHE A 108 -13.35 -5.95 -20.27
N VAL A 109 -12.20 -5.32 -20.03
CA VAL A 109 -11.81 -4.73 -18.74
C VAL A 109 -11.57 -3.24 -18.92
N ARG A 110 -12.37 -2.44 -18.21
CA ARG A 110 -12.21 -0.99 -18.15
C ARG A 110 -11.42 -0.60 -16.91
N VAL A 111 -10.32 0.11 -17.09
CA VAL A 111 -9.51 0.66 -16.00
C VAL A 111 -9.56 2.18 -16.05
N GLU A 112 -9.94 2.80 -14.95
CA GLU A 112 -10.12 4.24 -14.83
C GLU A 112 -9.46 4.75 -13.55
N LEU A 113 -9.08 6.02 -13.53
CA LEU A 113 -8.37 6.64 -12.42
C LEU A 113 -9.12 7.87 -11.89
N ALA A 114 -8.95 8.17 -10.61
CA ALA A 114 -9.55 9.33 -9.95
C ALA A 114 -8.64 9.89 -8.85
N ALA A 115 -8.78 11.18 -8.55
CA ALA A 115 -8.14 11.82 -7.40
C ALA A 115 -8.82 11.45 -6.06
N SER A 116 -10.11 11.05 -6.11
CA SER A 116 -10.91 10.66 -4.95
C SER A 116 -11.52 9.27 -5.14
N VAL A 117 -11.71 8.53 -4.05
CA VAL A 117 -12.42 7.24 -4.04
C VAL A 117 -13.84 7.33 -4.60
N TYR A 118 -14.45 8.51 -4.54
CA TYR A 118 -15.81 8.78 -5.04
C TYR A 118 -15.85 9.15 -6.54
N GLY A 119 -14.70 9.29 -7.19
CA GLY A 119 -14.60 9.74 -8.58
C GLY A 119 -14.57 11.27 -8.74
N PRO A 120 -14.79 11.79 -9.97
CA PRO A 120 -15.10 11.03 -11.17
C PRO A 120 -13.91 10.19 -11.65
N PHE A 121 -14.19 8.96 -12.08
CA PHE A 121 -13.21 8.07 -12.66
C PHE A 121 -13.17 8.24 -14.18
N ALA A 122 -11.97 8.38 -14.73
CA ALA A 122 -11.74 8.45 -16.16
C ALA A 122 -10.35 7.92 -16.51
N PHE A 123 -10.11 7.60 -17.77
CA PHE A 123 -8.77 7.34 -18.30
C PHE A 123 -8.42 8.43 -19.34
N PRO A 124 -7.22 9.05 -19.30
CA PRO A 124 -6.06 8.75 -18.44
C PRO A 124 -6.19 9.24 -16.98
N GLY A 125 -7.30 9.87 -16.62
CA GLY A 125 -7.55 10.39 -15.28
C GLY A 125 -6.87 11.74 -15.02
N PRO A 126 -7.11 12.36 -13.85
CA PRO A 126 -6.44 13.61 -13.49
C PRO A 126 -4.96 13.36 -13.12
N THR A 127 -4.14 14.42 -13.16
CA THR A 127 -2.68 14.30 -12.90
C THR A 127 -2.34 13.94 -11.45
N ASP A 128 -3.26 14.21 -10.53
CA ASP A 128 -3.21 13.88 -9.12
C ASP A 128 -4.03 12.62 -8.80
N ALA A 129 -4.27 11.75 -9.78
CA ALA A 129 -4.96 10.49 -9.55
C ALA A 129 -4.28 9.64 -8.46
N ARG A 130 -5.08 9.13 -7.53
CA ARG A 130 -4.66 8.28 -6.41
C ARG A 130 -5.41 6.95 -6.37
N TYR A 131 -6.56 6.87 -7.02
CA TYR A 131 -7.45 5.72 -7.00
C TYR A 131 -7.57 5.10 -8.37
N VAL A 132 -7.65 3.77 -8.42
CA VAL A 132 -7.83 2.98 -9.64
C VAL A 132 -9.10 2.16 -9.50
N ARG A 133 -9.98 2.25 -10.49
CA ARG A 133 -11.18 1.43 -10.61
C ARG A 133 -11.07 0.50 -11.80
N VAL A 134 -11.28 -0.79 -11.56
CA VAL A 134 -11.32 -1.83 -12.58
C VAL A 134 -12.76 -2.33 -12.69
N THR A 135 -13.31 -2.37 -13.89
CA THR A 135 -14.70 -2.77 -14.15
C THR A 135 -14.76 -3.82 -15.26
N VAL A 136 -15.50 -4.90 -15.02
CA VAL A 136 -15.99 -5.83 -16.04
C VAL A 136 -17.50 -5.76 -16.05
N ALA A 137 -18.05 -5.09 -17.07
CA ALA A 137 -19.50 -4.83 -17.15
C ALA A 137 -20.28 -6.11 -17.50
N GLU A 138 -19.73 -6.97 -18.35
CA GLU A 138 -20.39 -8.18 -18.80
C GLU A 138 -19.40 -9.33 -18.99
N PHE A 139 -19.55 -10.39 -18.18
CA PHE A 139 -18.89 -11.67 -18.37
C PHE A 139 -19.96 -12.74 -18.67
N PRO A 140 -20.15 -13.11 -19.96
CA PRO A 140 -21.09 -14.15 -20.34
C PRO A 140 -20.59 -15.53 -19.89
N LEU A 141 -21.50 -16.33 -19.34
CA LEU A 141 -21.20 -17.68 -18.85
C LEU A 141 -21.85 -18.77 -19.70
N ALA A 142 -21.26 -19.96 -19.69
CA ALA A 142 -21.82 -21.16 -20.29
C ALA A 142 -23.22 -21.47 -19.73
N ARG A 143 -24.14 -21.76 -20.66
CA ARG A 143 -25.57 -22.01 -20.41
C ARG A 143 -25.87 -23.51 -20.54
N PHE A 144 -25.52 -24.31 -19.52
CA PHE A 144 -25.70 -25.77 -19.57
C PHE A 144 -27.18 -26.16 -19.59
N PHE A 145 -27.94 -25.68 -18.61
CA PHE A 145 -29.38 -25.92 -18.46
C PHE A 145 -30.19 -24.62 -18.40
N TRP A 146 -29.53 -23.47 -18.36
CA TRP A 146 -30.14 -22.14 -18.32
C TRP A 146 -31.13 -21.87 -19.46
N GLY A 147 -30.87 -22.45 -20.64
CA GLY A 147 -31.78 -22.38 -21.79
C GLY A 147 -33.17 -22.97 -21.53
N MET A 148 -33.32 -23.81 -20.51
CA MET A 148 -34.61 -24.36 -20.09
C MET A 148 -35.55 -23.32 -19.45
N LEU A 149 -35.01 -22.18 -18.99
CA LEU A 149 -35.82 -21.06 -18.51
C LEU A 149 -36.65 -20.42 -19.65
N SER A 150 -36.20 -20.55 -20.90
CA SER A 150 -36.96 -20.09 -22.08
C SER A 150 -38.32 -20.80 -22.19
N MET A 151 -38.40 -22.06 -21.75
CA MET A 151 -39.65 -22.83 -21.68
C MET A 151 -40.66 -22.22 -20.71
N PHE A 152 -40.18 -21.46 -19.72
CA PHE A 152 -40.99 -20.74 -18.74
C PHE A 152 -41.15 -19.24 -19.09
N GLY A 153 -40.79 -18.84 -20.32
CA GLY A 153 -40.91 -17.47 -20.81
C GLY A 153 -39.79 -16.52 -20.35
N SER A 154 -38.65 -17.07 -19.89
CA SER A 154 -37.48 -16.31 -19.46
C SER A 154 -36.30 -16.57 -20.39
N ASP A 155 -35.95 -15.58 -21.20
CA ASP A 155 -34.75 -15.57 -22.06
C ASP A 155 -33.58 -14.80 -21.41
N ALA A 156 -33.50 -14.79 -20.08
CA ALA A 156 -32.44 -14.08 -19.37
C ALA A 156 -31.06 -14.67 -19.72
N ASP A 157 -30.11 -13.85 -20.16
CA ASP A 157 -28.74 -14.30 -20.34
C ASP A 157 -28.04 -14.53 -19.00
N LYS A 158 -27.25 -15.60 -18.93
CA LYS A 158 -26.41 -15.92 -17.78
C LYS A 158 -25.10 -15.13 -17.90
N ARG A 159 -25.04 -13.98 -17.23
CA ARG A 159 -23.87 -13.10 -17.20
C ARG A 159 -23.59 -12.62 -15.78
N VAL A 160 -22.33 -12.33 -15.48
CA VAL A 160 -21.91 -11.71 -14.21
C VAL A 160 -21.11 -10.45 -14.51
N ALA A 161 -21.05 -9.55 -13.54
CA ALA A 161 -20.25 -8.33 -13.58
C ALA A 161 -19.41 -8.26 -12.31
N ALA A 162 -18.36 -7.45 -12.33
CA ALA A 162 -17.54 -7.16 -11.17
C ALA A 162 -16.91 -5.78 -11.30
N VAL A 163 -16.68 -5.16 -10.14
CA VAL A 163 -16.00 -3.87 -10.04
C VAL A 163 -15.20 -3.83 -8.75
N ALA A 164 -14.02 -3.21 -8.80
CA ALA A 164 -13.22 -2.94 -7.62
C ALA A 164 -12.54 -1.58 -7.75
N THR A 165 -12.46 -0.87 -6.63
CA THR A 165 -11.71 0.39 -6.51
C THR A 165 -10.61 0.17 -5.48
N ALA A 166 -9.38 0.52 -5.83
CA ALA A 166 -8.25 0.51 -4.91
C ALA A 166 -7.57 1.87 -4.85
N GLY A 167 -6.95 2.18 -3.73
CA GLY A 167 -6.22 3.43 -3.53
C GLY A 167 -5.51 3.47 -2.18
N PRO A 168 -4.82 4.58 -1.88
CA PRO A 168 -4.11 4.75 -0.62
C PRO A 168 -5.09 4.85 0.54
N SER A 169 -4.75 4.19 1.65
CA SER A 169 -5.36 4.34 2.95
C SER A 169 -4.30 4.82 3.93
N PRO A 170 -4.59 5.89 4.70
CA PRO A 170 -3.69 6.31 5.76
C PRO A 170 -3.52 5.18 6.75
N THR A 171 -2.33 5.08 7.31
CA THR A 171 -2.05 4.09 8.34
C THR A 171 -1.53 4.79 9.59
N SER A 172 -1.80 4.20 10.75
CA SER A 172 -0.90 4.34 11.90
C SER A 172 0.31 3.45 11.58
N PRO A 173 1.44 4.01 11.11
CA PRO A 173 2.55 3.20 10.65
C PRO A 173 3.08 2.36 11.80
N CYS A 174 3.33 1.08 11.53
CA CYS A 174 4.17 0.26 12.37
C CYS A 174 5.63 0.42 11.89
N ASN A 175 6.57 -0.31 12.51
CA ASN A 175 7.96 -0.31 12.07
C ASN A 175 8.56 1.10 11.91
N ILE A 176 8.18 2.02 12.81
CA ILE A 176 8.75 3.37 12.82
C ILE A 176 10.24 3.27 13.16
N ALA A 177 11.05 4.12 12.52
CA ALA A 177 12.44 4.26 12.93
C ALA A 177 12.50 4.84 14.35
N PRO A 178 13.52 4.50 15.16
CA PRO A 178 13.73 5.08 16.49
C PRO A 178 14.28 6.52 16.39
N LEU A 179 13.65 7.34 15.55
CA LEU A 179 13.95 8.73 15.28
C LEU A 179 12.68 9.55 15.42
N MET A 180 12.84 10.81 15.81
CA MET A 180 11.77 11.79 15.86
C MET A 180 12.27 13.15 15.42
N VAL A 181 11.46 13.84 14.63
CA VAL A 181 11.68 15.25 14.28
C VAL A 181 10.69 16.15 14.99
N CYS A 182 11.08 17.39 15.27
CA CYS A 182 10.26 18.35 16.00
C CYS A 182 9.39 19.15 15.04
N GLY A 183 8.08 18.93 15.11
CA GLY A 183 7.09 19.68 14.35
C GLY A 183 6.51 20.86 15.13
N ASN A 184 6.03 21.86 14.39
CA ASN A 184 5.23 22.95 14.94
C ASN A 184 3.75 22.78 14.54
N PRO A 185 2.81 22.57 15.51
CA PRO A 185 1.39 22.40 15.21
C PRO A 185 0.75 23.61 14.53
N SER A 186 1.31 24.82 14.69
CA SER A 186 0.83 26.03 14.01
C SER A 186 1.29 26.15 12.56
N GLN A 187 2.11 25.23 12.06
CA GLN A 187 2.64 25.21 10.69
C GLN A 187 2.17 23.96 9.93
N TYR A 188 0.88 23.63 10.05
CA TYR A 188 0.25 22.53 9.33
C TYR A 188 -0.81 23.08 8.37
N ASP A 189 -0.52 22.99 7.08
CA ASP A 189 -1.36 23.40 5.96
C ASP A 189 -1.07 22.47 4.76
N PRO A 190 -1.74 21.30 4.70
CA PRO A 190 -1.55 20.31 3.64
C PRO A 190 -1.85 20.85 2.23
N ASP A 191 -2.83 21.75 2.10
CA ASP A 191 -3.20 22.36 0.82
C ASP A 191 -2.07 23.24 0.26
N ALA A 192 -1.29 23.87 1.15
CA ALA A 192 -0.08 24.60 0.81
C ALA A 192 1.20 23.74 0.79
N GLY A 193 1.09 22.42 0.96
CA GLY A 193 2.21 21.48 1.01
C GLY A 193 3.13 21.67 2.22
N LEU A 194 2.58 22.12 3.36
CA LEU A 194 3.30 22.41 4.60
C LEU A 194 2.83 21.48 5.73
N PHE A 195 3.74 20.72 6.32
CA PHE A 195 3.44 19.68 7.31
C PHE A 195 4.26 19.91 8.57
N TRP A 196 3.67 20.52 9.59
CA TRP A 196 4.32 20.87 10.86
C TRP A 196 5.66 21.61 10.70
N GLY A 197 5.81 22.42 9.65
CA GLY A 197 7.04 23.15 9.29
C GLY A 197 7.90 22.49 8.21
N TYR A 198 7.52 21.30 7.74
CA TYR A 198 8.22 20.57 6.67
C TYR A 198 7.52 20.74 5.32
N ARG A 199 8.30 20.77 4.24
CA ARG A 199 7.81 20.77 2.86
C ARG A 199 8.42 19.61 2.10
N PHE A 200 7.65 18.96 1.24
CA PHE A 200 8.13 17.84 0.44
C PHE A 200 9.34 18.25 -0.42
N GLY A 201 10.27 17.32 -0.59
CA GLY A 201 11.56 17.53 -1.23
C GLY A 201 12.60 18.22 -0.34
N GLY A 202 12.22 18.77 0.81
CA GLY A 202 13.15 19.47 1.70
C GLY A 202 14.14 18.53 2.39
N LEU A 203 15.42 18.89 2.40
CA LEU A 203 16.46 18.19 3.15
C LEU A 203 16.41 18.57 4.63
N GLN A 204 16.36 17.58 5.51
CA GLN A 204 16.23 17.74 6.96
C GLN A 204 17.35 17.02 7.71
N VAL A 205 17.72 17.57 8.87
CA VAL A 205 18.58 16.90 9.84
C VAL A 205 17.70 16.08 10.79
N LEU A 206 17.69 14.77 10.60
CA LEU A 206 16.85 13.83 11.36
C LEU A 206 17.46 13.46 12.72
N LYS A 207 18.78 13.56 12.81
CA LYS A 207 19.55 13.35 14.04
C LYS A 207 20.64 14.41 14.15
N GLY A 208 20.68 15.13 15.25
CA GLY A 208 21.75 16.07 15.60
C GLY A 208 23.01 15.35 16.09
N ALA A 209 24.13 16.07 16.08
CA ALA A 209 25.41 15.62 16.64
C ALA A 209 25.69 16.28 18.01
N ALA A 210 26.71 15.78 18.71
CA ALA A 210 27.17 16.40 19.96
C ALA A 210 27.69 17.82 19.71
N GLY A 211 27.15 18.81 20.43
CA GLY A 211 27.49 20.23 20.27
C GLY A 211 26.39 21.07 19.61
N ASN A 212 25.41 20.45 18.95
CA ASN A 212 24.23 21.15 18.44
C ASN A 212 23.29 21.47 19.60
N ASP A 213 22.67 22.65 19.64
CA ASP A 213 21.60 22.97 20.60
C ASP A 213 20.37 22.12 20.28
N PRO A 214 20.08 21.07 21.07
CA PRO A 214 18.98 20.18 20.75
C PRO A 214 17.66 20.81 21.18
N VAL A 215 16.67 20.78 20.27
CA VAL A 215 15.33 21.38 20.50
C VAL A 215 14.64 20.81 21.75
N ILE A 216 14.92 19.56 22.13
CA ILE A 216 14.34 18.84 23.29
C ILE A 216 15.20 19.00 24.57
N GLY A 217 16.32 19.73 24.48
CA GLY A 217 17.23 19.99 25.60
C GLY A 217 18.38 18.99 25.71
N PRO A 218 19.40 19.31 26.52
CA PRO A 218 20.72 18.67 26.48
C PRO A 218 20.66 17.14 26.62
N GLY A 219 21.46 16.45 25.82
CA GLY A 219 21.57 14.98 25.82
C GLY A 219 20.58 14.26 24.90
N ASN A 220 19.57 14.95 24.35
CA ASN A 220 18.67 14.41 23.35
C ASN A 220 19.20 14.64 21.93
N PHE A 221 19.24 13.57 21.13
CA PHE A 221 19.73 13.60 19.75
C PHE A 221 18.68 13.08 18.78
N GLN A 222 17.41 13.39 19.02
CA GLN A 222 16.27 12.98 18.18
C GLN A 222 16.06 11.46 18.07
N LEU A 223 16.63 10.68 19.00
CA LEU A 223 16.34 9.26 19.15
C LEU A 223 15.16 9.07 20.09
N ILE A 224 14.36 8.04 19.82
CA ILE A 224 13.22 7.63 20.65
C ILE A 224 13.34 6.16 21.03
N ARG A 225 12.71 5.78 22.14
CA ARG A 225 12.46 4.38 22.49
C ARG A 225 11.27 3.85 21.71
N LEU A 226 11.39 2.62 21.27
CA LEU A 226 10.31 1.84 20.67
C LEU A 226 9.91 0.73 21.65
N GLY A 227 8.69 0.81 22.19
CA GLY A 227 8.23 -0.11 23.23
C GLY A 227 9.16 -0.11 24.45
N ASP A 228 9.57 -1.31 24.89
CA ASP A 228 10.47 -1.48 26.04
C ASP A 228 11.96 -1.35 25.68
N SER A 229 12.31 -1.00 24.43
CA SER A 229 13.70 -0.88 23.98
C SER A 229 14.46 0.21 24.75
N SER A 230 15.73 -0.03 25.10
CA SER A 230 16.58 0.97 25.75
C SER A 230 18.06 0.82 25.41
N GLY A 231 18.76 1.95 25.34
CA GLY A 231 20.19 1.99 25.07
C GLY A 231 20.57 1.81 23.60
N GLY A 232 21.86 2.00 23.32
CA GLY A 232 22.39 2.00 21.95
C GLY A 232 22.25 0.66 21.23
N ALA A 233 22.29 -0.47 21.94
CA ALA A 233 22.19 -1.80 21.32
C ALA A 233 20.83 -2.02 20.66
N ASP A 234 19.75 -1.62 21.35
CA ASP A 234 18.40 -1.74 20.81
C ASP A 234 18.15 -0.69 19.73
N VAL A 235 18.65 0.54 19.90
CA VAL A 235 18.61 1.59 18.85
C VAL A 235 19.27 1.10 17.56
N ARG A 236 20.37 0.33 17.65
CA ARG A 236 21.05 -0.26 16.48
C ARG A 236 20.17 -1.28 15.76
N GLU A 237 19.54 -2.19 16.49
CA GLU A 237 18.68 -3.24 15.92
C GLU A 237 17.41 -2.60 15.33
N ALA A 238 16.80 -1.67 16.07
CA ALA A 238 15.66 -0.87 15.62
C ALA A 238 15.99 -0.09 14.35
N LEU A 239 17.12 0.62 14.34
CA LEU A 239 17.59 1.31 13.14
C LEU A 239 17.82 0.30 12.03
N ALA A 240 18.39 -0.88 12.22
CA ALA A 240 18.53 -1.86 11.14
C ALA A 240 17.19 -2.30 10.51
N GLY A 241 16.07 -2.12 11.24
CA GLY A 241 14.71 -2.53 10.86
C GLY A 241 14.26 -3.79 11.60
N GLY A 242 14.82 -4.05 12.78
CA GLY A 242 14.54 -5.24 13.59
C GLY A 242 13.44 -5.10 14.63
N ILE A 243 12.81 -3.92 14.75
CA ILE A 243 11.75 -3.67 15.74
C ILE A 243 10.48 -3.20 15.04
N GLU A 244 9.38 -3.90 15.29
CA GLU A 244 8.04 -3.53 14.86
C GLU A 244 7.31 -2.85 16.02
N GLN A 245 7.14 -1.54 15.94
CA GLN A 245 6.40 -0.73 16.92
C GLN A 245 5.36 0.11 16.18
N CYS A 246 4.11 0.04 16.62
CA CYS A 246 3.00 0.81 16.07
C CYS A 246 2.63 1.94 17.06
N ASN A 247 2.54 3.17 16.56
CA ASN A 247 2.14 4.32 17.36
C ASN A 247 1.00 5.07 16.65
N SER A 248 0.07 5.62 17.43
CA SER A 248 -1.03 6.43 16.90
C SER A 248 -0.80 7.93 17.11
N VAL A 249 -1.43 8.76 16.28
CA VAL A 249 -1.46 10.22 16.49
C VAL A 249 -2.17 10.53 17.81
N GLY A 250 -1.62 11.45 18.60
CA GLY A 250 -2.14 11.78 19.93
C GLY A 250 -1.59 10.91 21.08
N GLU A 251 -0.88 9.82 20.77
CA GLU A 251 -0.03 9.14 21.75
C GLU A 251 1.28 9.93 21.99
N SER A 252 2.13 9.43 22.88
CA SER A 252 3.44 10.01 23.17
C SER A 252 4.56 9.02 22.88
N VAL A 253 5.74 9.53 22.55
CA VAL A 253 6.99 8.76 22.46
C VAL A 253 7.98 9.19 23.52
N GLU A 254 8.69 8.24 24.09
CA GLU A 254 9.77 8.51 25.02
C GLU A 254 11.07 8.77 24.26
N THR A 255 11.77 9.86 24.56
CA THR A 255 13.10 10.08 23.99
C THR A 255 14.12 9.08 24.53
N GLU A 256 15.14 8.76 23.72
CA GLU A 256 16.31 7.98 24.14
C GLU A 256 17.54 8.90 24.17
N PRO A 257 17.91 9.43 25.34
CA PRO A 257 19.09 10.28 25.47
C PRO A 257 20.37 9.53 25.16
N GLY A 258 21.35 10.27 24.62
CA GLY A 258 22.66 9.74 24.27
C GLY A 258 22.88 9.67 22.76
N ASN A 259 24.08 10.05 22.31
CA ASN A 259 24.34 10.19 20.88
C ASN A 259 24.45 8.83 20.16
N THR A 260 24.91 7.79 20.88
CA THR A 260 24.98 6.39 20.42
C THR A 260 25.57 6.21 19.01
N VAL A 261 26.59 7.00 18.65
CA VAL A 261 27.17 7.11 17.29
C VAL A 261 27.53 5.76 16.66
N GLY A 262 28.23 4.89 17.39
CA GLY A 262 28.62 3.57 16.90
C GLY A 262 27.41 2.68 16.60
N PRO A 263 26.53 2.43 17.58
CA PRO A 263 25.31 1.66 17.34
C PRO A 263 24.40 2.24 16.24
N VAL A 264 24.22 3.58 16.20
CA VAL A 264 23.42 4.25 15.17
C VAL A 264 24.00 4.03 13.78
N SER A 265 25.30 4.27 13.58
CA SER A 265 25.95 4.04 12.28
C SER A 265 25.88 2.58 11.84
N GLN A 266 26.08 1.62 12.76
CA GLN A 266 25.97 0.19 12.45
C GLN A 266 24.58 -0.19 11.92
N GLY A 267 23.51 0.20 12.63
CA GLY A 267 22.13 -0.13 12.24
C GLY A 267 21.70 0.59 10.97
N PHE A 268 22.01 1.88 10.90
CA PHE A 268 21.63 2.75 9.80
C PHE A 268 22.28 2.33 8.46
N ASN A 269 23.58 2.05 8.47
CA ASN A 269 24.37 1.76 7.26
C ASN A 269 24.00 0.43 6.59
N THR A 270 23.29 -0.48 7.28
CA THR A 270 22.77 -1.73 6.66
C THR A 270 21.93 -1.45 5.41
N ARG A 271 21.22 -0.33 5.36
CA ARG A 271 20.42 0.12 4.19
C ARG A 271 21.26 0.44 2.96
N PHE A 272 22.51 0.80 3.17
CA PHE A 272 23.48 1.09 2.12
C PHE A 272 24.35 -0.14 1.79
N GLY A 273 24.06 -1.31 2.39
CA GLY A 273 24.87 -2.52 2.23
C GLY A 273 26.20 -2.48 2.96
N GLU A 274 26.33 -1.58 3.94
CA GLU A 274 27.53 -1.41 4.75
C GLU A 274 27.31 -2.03 6.14
N TYR A 275 27.99 -3.12 6.42
CA TYR A 275 27.85 -3.89 7.66
C TYR A 275 29.11 -3.80 8.51
N SER A 276 28.96 -3.45 9.79
CA SER A 276 30.10 -3.30 10.71
C SER A 276 29.74 -3.65 12.15
N GLY A 277 30.76 -3.83 12.99
CA GLY A 277 30.58 -4.13 14.41
C GLY A 277 29.70 -5.36 14.64
N ALA A 278 28.70 -5.21 15.51
CA ALA A 278 27.81 -6.29 15.90
C ALA A 278 26.77 -6.66 14.82
N LEU A 279 26.73 -5.94 13.68
CA LEU A 279 25.92 -6.27 12.49
C LEU A 279 26.77 -6.76 11.30
N SER A 280 28.05 -7.05 11.49
CA SER A 280 28.96 -7.45 10.40
C SER A 280 28.52 -8.66 9.57
N ASN A 281 27.72 -9.58 10.15
CA ASN A 281 27.22 -10.78 9.50
C ASN A 281 25.69 -10.82 9.34
N SER A 282 25.03 -9.67 9.34
CA SER A 282 23.57 -9.58 9.35
C SER A 282 22.94 -9.25 8.00
N ALA A 283 23.66 -9.39 6.88
CA ALA A 283 23.16 -9.01 5.56
C ALA A 283 21.91 -9.79 5.12
N GLY A 284 21.81 -11.07 5.50
CA GLY A 284 20.61 -11.88 5.25
C GLY A 284 19.41 -11.49 6.11
N GLN A 285 19.62 -10.83 7.25
CA GLN A 285 18.56 -10.38 8.15
C GLN A 285 18.12 -8.95 7.84
N TYR A 286 19.09 -8.09 7.53
CA TYR A 286 18.89 -6.68 7.21
C TYR A 286 19.42 -6.41 5.81
N PRO A 287 18.71 -6.82 4.74
CA PRO A 287 19.16 -6.58 3.38
C PRO A 287 19.27 -5.08 3.08
N PRO A 288 20.13 -4.70 2.12
CA PRO A 288 20.26 -3.32 1.67
C PRO A 288 19.05 -2.86 0.86
N ASP A 289 19.03 -1.58 0.49
CA ASP A 289 18.11 -1.06 -0.52
C ASP A 289 18.44 -1.57 -1.93
N LEU A 290 17.44 -1.56 -2.83
CA LEU A 290 17.65 -1.84 -4.26
C LEU A 290 18.70 -0.93 -4.88
N VAL A 291 18.77 0.34 -4.44
CA VAL A 291 19.71 1.36 -4.92
C VAL A 291 20.45 2.00 -3.75
N THR A 292 21.73 1.66 -3.61
CA THR A 292 22.60 2.12 -2.51
C THR A 292 23.50 3.29 -2.88
N ASP A 293 23.37 3.84 -4.10
CA ASP A 293 24.19 4.95 -4.57
C ASP A 293 23.91 6.25 -3.78
N TYR A 294 24.95 7.03 -3.53
CA TYR A 294 24.88 8.32 -2.85
C TYR A 294 25.99 9.25 -3.34
N SER A 295 25.82 10.56 -3.16
CA SER A 295 26.86 11.54 -3.55
C SER A 295 28.11 11.42 -2.69
N SER A 296 29.26 11.33 -3.36
CA SER A 296 30.59 11.30 -2.74
C SER A 296 31.42 12.51 -3.18
N PRO A 297 32.10 13.23 -2.27
CA PRO A 297 32.18 13.01 -0.83
C PRO A 297 30.85 13.28 -0.13
N ARG A 298 30.67 12.75 1.09
CA ARG A 298 29.43 12.93 1.86
C ARG A 298 29.16 14.40 2.18
N MET A 299 27.88 14.74 2.31
CA MET A 299 27.43 16.01 2.87
C MET A 299 27.85 16.11 4.34
N THR A 300 28.08 17.33 4.80
CA THR A 300 28.46 17.70 6.16
C THR A 300 27.52 18.77 6.70
N TYR A 301 27.38 18.86 8.02
CA TYR A 301 26.61 19.94 8.64
C TYR A 301 27.58 21.00 9.18
N ASN A 302 27.34 22.26 8.84
CA ASN A 302 28.10 23.40 9.33
C ASN A 302 27.37 24.02 10.53
N ASP A 303 27.91 23.77 11.74
CA ASP A 303 27.32 24.25 13.00
C ASP A 303 27.28 25.80 13.10
N SER A 304 28.17 26.50 12.39
CA SER A 304 28.24 27.96 12.43
C SER A 304 27.14 28.63 11.59
N THR A 305 26.72 27.98 10.50
CA THR A 305 25.67 28.48 9.60
C THR A 305 24.32 27.79 9.81
N GLY A 306 24.32 26.64 10.48
CA GLY A 306 23.15 25.79 10.64
C GLY A 306 22.71 25.12 9.34
N LYS A 307 23.63 24.94 8.38
CA LYS A 307 23.33 24.48 7.01
C LYS A 307 24.02 23.17 6.69
N VAL A 308 23.38 22.37 5.83
CA VAL A 308 24.00 21.20 5.20
C VAL A 308 24.83 21.68 4.01
N GLU A 309 26.06 21.20 3.92
CA GLU A 309 27.02 21.56 2.88
C GLU A 309 27.53 20.30 2.17
N HIS A 310 27.84 20.43 0.88
CA HIS A 310 28.59 19.44 0.13
C HIS A 310 29.80 20.14 -0.48
N GLN A 311 31.00 19.63 -0.19
CA GLN A 311 32.27 20.26 -0.59
C GLN A 311 32.36 21.75 -0.19
N GLY A 312 31.80 22.13 0.97
CA GLY A 312 31.81 23.49 1.49
C GLY A 312 30.80 24.45 0.84
N GLN A 313 29.87 23.94 0.04
CA GLN A 313 28.77 24.73 -0.54
C GLN A 313 27.43 24.30 0.04
N GLU A 314 26.56 25.25 0.36
CA GLU A 314 25.21 24.97 0.88
C GLU A 314 24.43 24.10 -0.11
N VAL A 315 23.82 23.04 0.43
CA VAL A 315 22.91 22.18 -0.30
C VAL A 315 21.52 22.82 -0.32
N SER A 316 20.98 22.96 -1.51
CA SER A 316 19.63 23.46 -1.75
C SER A 316 18.76 22.35 -2.33
N SER A 317 17.45 22.46 -2.10
CA SER A 317 16.44 21.60 -2.72
C SER A 317 15.55 22.46 -3.61
N ARG A 318 15.32 22.02 -4.84
CA ARG A 318 14.34 22.61 -5.75
C ARG A 318 13.53 21.48 -6.36
N ASP A 319 12.22 21.49 -6.12
CA ASP A 319 11.28 20.46 -6.61
C ASP A 319 11.69 19.03 -6.21
N GLY A 320 12.39 18.89 -5.08
CA GLY A 320 12.93 17.61 -4.60
C GLY A 320 14.30 17.24 -5.15
N ASP A 321 14.85 17.98 -6.11
CA ASP A 321 16.21 17.74 -6.58
C ASP A 321 17.23 18.48 -5.70
N LEU A 322 18.21 17.76 -5.15
CA LEU A 322 19.26 18.29 -4.30
C LEU A 322 20.45 18.75 -5.15
N SER A 323 20.95 19.95 -4.89
CA SER A 323 22.11 20.48 -5.59
C SER A 323 22.87 21.51 -4.78
N THR A 324 24.13 21.69 -5.15
CA THR A 324 24.96 22.84 -4.83
C THR A 324 25.08 23.74 -6.06
N PRO A 325 25.64 24.97 -5.93
CA PRO A 325 25.97 25.79 -7.10
C PRO A 325 26.89 25.12 -8.13
N SER A 326 27.65 24.08 -7.74
CA SER A 326 28.63 23.43 -8.61
C SER A 326 28.26 22.01 -9.07
N ALA A 327 27.31 21.34 -8.41
CA ALA A 327 26.98 19.94 -8.70
C ALA A 327 25.55 19.56 -8.27
N ALA A 328 24.91 18.72 -9.08
CA ALA A 328 23.72 17.96 -8.66
C ALA A 328 24.12 16.83 -7.71
N LEU A 329 23.25 16.50 -6.77
CA LEU A 329 23.47 15.46 -5.76
C LEU A 329 22.41 14.37 -5.90
N LEU A 330 22.79 13.12 -5.60
CA LEU A 330 21.85 12.02 -5.61
C LEU A 330 20.84 12.17 -4.47
N ASP A 331 19.56 12.13 -4.82
CA ASP A 331 18.43 12.36 -3.93
C ASP A 331 17.30 11.34 -4.15
N TYR A 332 16.13 11.61 -3.58
CA TYR A 332 14.95 10.75 -3.75
C TYR A 332 14.49 10.65 -5.20
N ASN A 333 14.51 11.74 -5.98
CA ASN A 333 14.04 11.74 -7.37
C ASN A 333 14.96 10.89 -8.26
N ASP A 334 16.28 10.95 -8.03
CA ASP A 334 17.24 10.04 -8.68
C ASP A 334 17.03 8.57 -8.29
N TRP A 335 16.84 8.31 -6.99
CA TRP A 335 16.56 6.96 -6.49
C TRP A 335 15.27 6.40 -7.08
N HIS A 336 14.19 7.17 -7.07
CA HIS A 336 12.88 6.78 -7.58
C HIS A 336 12.92 6.43 -9.07
N ARG A 337 13.65 7.23 -9.88
CA ARG A 337 13.88 6.92 -11.30
C ARG A 337 14.66 5.63 -11.48
N ARG A 338 15.74 5.40 -10.73
CA ARG A 338 16.55 4.18 -10.83
C ARG A 338 15.78 2.93 -10.43
N VAL A 339 14.94 3.02 -9.40
CA VAL A 339 14.15 1.88 -8.94
C VAL A 339 13.07 1.50 -9.97
N ALA A 340 12.49 2.48 -10.67
CA ALA A 340 11.58 2.20 -11.79
C ALA A 340 12.25 1.42 -12.93
N ASP A 341 13.59 1.44 -13.04
CA ASP A 341 14.37 0.72 -14.06
C ASP A 341 14.91 -0.65 -13.58
N CYS A 342 14.52 -1.15 -12.39
CA CYS A 342 14.90 -2.48 -11.89
C CYS A 342 14.19 -3.58 -12.71
N PRO A 343 14.89 -4.24 -13.67
CA PRO A 343 15.70 -5.40 -13.27
C PRO A 343 17.18 -5.32 -13.65
N ASN A 344 17.62 -4.31 -14.42
CA ASN A 344 19.00 -4.26 -14.97
C ASN A 344 19.96 -3.36 -14.18
N GLY A 345 19.44 -2.45 -13.35
CA GLY A 345 20.24 -1.42 -12.66
C GLY A 345 20.34 -1.57 -11.14
N CYS A 346 19.70 -2.58 -10.56
CA CYS A 346 19.49 -2.66 -9.11
C CYS A 346 20.16 -3.88 -8.49
N ARG A 347 20.41 -3.79 -7.20
CA ARG A 347 20.94 -4.90 -6.40
C ARG A 347 19.95 -6.06 -6.36
N SER A 348 20.43 -7.27 -6.67
CA SER A 348 19.60 -8.49 -6.61
C SER A 348 19.30 -8.94 -5.17
N ASP A 349 20.10 -8.50 -4.21
CA ASP A 349 19.94 -8.75 -2.76
C ASP A 349 19.23 -7.59 -2.05
N GLY A 350 18.81 -6.55 -2.79
CA GLY A 350 18.17 -5.37 -2.23
C GLY A 350 16.66 -5.56 -2.01
N VAL A 351 16.12 -4.79 -1.08
CA VAL A 351 14.67 -4.69 -0.81
C VAL A 351 14.21 -3.26 -1.07
N PHE A 352 13.02 -3.11 -1.67
CA PHE A 352 12.42 -1.82 -2.00
C PHE A 352 12.21 -0.95 -0.75
N GLU A 353 12.37 0.36 -0.90
CA GLU A 353 12.15 1.38 0.15
C GLU A 353 12.92 1.19 1.47
N ARG A 354 14.00 0.40 1.52
CA ARG A 354 14.82 0.26 2.73
C ARG A 354 15.42 1.59 3.18
N ARG A 355 15.72 2.50 2.25
CA ARG A 355 16.21 3.87 2.54
C ARG A 355 15.11 4.86 2.90
N VAL A 356 13.85 4.45 2.95
CA VAL A 356 12.74 5.32 3.35
C VAL A 356 12.36 4.99 4.80
N LEU A 357 12.49 5.98 5.69
CA LEU A 357 12.14 5.84 7.10
C LEU A 357 10.81 6.50 7.41
N LYS A 358 10.00 5.80 8.21
CA LYS A 358 8.82 6.35 8.86
C LYS A 358 9.28 6.93 10.19
N ILE A 359 9.17 8.24 10.33
CA ILE A 359 9.70 8.97 11.47
C ILE A 359 8.56 9.70 12.16
N VAL A 360 8.58 9.69 13.48
CA VAL A 360 7.60 10.42 14.30
C VAL A 360 7.85 11.92 14.17
N VAL A 361 6.79 12.69 13.93
CA VAL A 361 6.79 14.14 14.06
C VAL A 361 6.18 14.47 15.43
N GLY A 362 7.01 14.94 16.35
CA GLY A 362 6.62 15.22 17.73
C GLY A 362 6.45 16.71 18.02
N ASN A 363 5.59 17.04 18.99
CA ASN A 363 5.49 18.40 19.53
C ASN A 363 6.55 18.61 20.60
N CYS A 364 7.72 19.11 20.21
CA CYS A 364 8.84 19.34 21.12
C CYS A 364 8.68 20.58 22.02
N THR A 365 7.58 21.32 21.92
CA THR A 365 7.37 22.56 22.69
C THR A 365 7.32 22.26 24.18
N GLY A 366 8.17 22.94 24.97
CA GLY A 366 8.20 22.79 26.43
C GLY A 366 8.85 21.50 26.94
N SER A 367 9.44 20.69 26.05
CA SER A 367 10.22 19.50 26.46
C SER A 367 11.59 19.92 26.98
N SER A 368 12.07 19.36 28.10
CA SER A 368 13.39 19.72 28.65
C SER A 368 14.15 18.55 29.28
N GLY A 369 15.22 18.10 28.60
CA GLY A 369 16.38 17.43 29.20
C GLY A 369 16.17 15.98 29.66
N GLY A 370 17.17 15.13 29.43
CA GLY A 370 17.08 13.71 29.78
C GLY A 370 15.99 12.97 29.00
N GLN A 371 15.51 11.84 29.53
CA GLN A 371 14.40 11.11 28.93
C GLN A 371 13.11 11.92 29.15
N THR A 372 12.38 12.23 28.08
CA THR A 372 11.16 13.02 28.12
C THR A 372 10.10 12.40 27.21
N SER A 373 8.85 12.48 27.65
CA SER A 373 7.69 12.09 26.84
C SER A 373 7.30 13.22 25.89
N VAL A 374 7.24 12.94 24.59
CA VAL A 374 6.91 13.91 23.54
C VAL A 374 5.63 13.50 22.84
N PRO A 375 4.58 14.35 22.82
CA PRO A 375 3.33 14.05 22.10
C PRO A 375 3.56 13.93 20.59
N VAL A 376 2.94 12.94 19.96
CA VAL A 376 2.97 12.69 18.52
C VAL A 376 1.99 13.62 17.81
N LEU A 377 2.51 14.46 16.91
CA LEU A 377 1.72 15.28 15.99
C LEU A 377 1.31 14.50 14.74
N GLY A 378 2.19 13.61 14.26
CA GLY A 378 1.98 12.80 13.08
C GLY A 378 3.22 12.00 12.70
N PHE A 379 3.23 11.51 11.46
CA PHE A 379 4.32 10.69 10.91
C PHE A 379 4.78 11.28 9.58
N GLY A 380 6.08 11.18 9.32
CA GLY A 380 6.68 11.62 8.07
C GLY A 380 7.51 10.53 7.42
N CYS A 381 7.49 10.46 6.09
CA CYS A 381 8.38 9.63 5.30
C CYS A 381 9.65 10.42 4.98
N PHE A 382 10.81 9.85 5.28
CA PHE A 382 12.10 10.48 5.00
C PHE A 382 13.03 9.55 4.24
N PHE A 383 13.45 9.97 3.05
CA PHE A 383 14.45 9.26 2.26
C PHE A 383 15.87 9.58 2.75
N LEU A 384 16.65 8.56 3.06
CA LEU A 384 18.02 8.70 3.53
C LEU A 384 18.98 8.93 2.35
N VAL A 385 19.66 10.07 2.34
CA VAL A 385 20.48 10.48 1.18
C VAL A 385 21.91 9.94 1.18
N GLN A 386 22.45 9.53 2.34
CA GLN A 386 23.83 9.04 2.46
C GLN A 386 24.03 8.14 3.70
N PRO A 387 25.05 7.26 3.73
CA PRO A 387 25.44 6.51 4.92
C PRO A 387 26.16 7.40 5.94
N LEU A 388 26.20 6.95 7.20
CA LEU A 388 26.94 7.60 8.27
C LEU A 388 28.44 7.23 8.25
N PRO A 389 29.34 8.11 8.74
CA PRO A 389 30.73 7.75 9.00
C PRO A 389 30.83 6.58 9.97
N THR A 390 31.68 5.61 9.62
CA THR A 390 32.04 4.49 10.50
C THR A 390 33.16 4.93 11.45
N GLY A 391 33.00 4.70 12.76
CA GLY A 391 34.04 4.96 13.77
C GLY A 391 33.57 5.73 15.01
N ALA A 392 34.48 5.89 15.98
CA ALA A 392 34.26 6.61 17.22
C ALA A 392 34.51 8.12 17.01
N GLY A 393 33.49 8.83 16.56
CA GLY A 393 33.48 10.30 16.47
C GLY A 393 32.24 10.89 17.13
N ASN A 394 32.15 12.22 17.16
CA ASN A 394 30.98 12.93 17.69
C ASN A 394 29.90 13.20 16.62
N GLN A 395 30.22 12.97 15.35
CA GLN A 395 29.39 13.29 14.19
C GLN A 395 28.60 12.07 13.73
N ALA A 396 27.30 12.08 14.00
CA ALA A 396 26.34 11.08 13.54
C ALA A 396 25.08 11.76 12.98
N GLN A 397 25.25 12.89 12.28
CA GLN A 397 24.11 13.59 11.70
C GLN A 397 23.48 12.73 10.61
N ILE A 398 22.20 12.45 10.77
CA ILE A 398 21.42 11.78 9.74
C ILE A 398 20.74 12.86 8.91
N PHE A 399 20.96 12.82 7.59
CA PHE A 399 20.24 13.66 6.64
C PHE A 399 19.16 12.83 5.95
N GLY A 400 17.94 13.37 5.93
CA GLY A 400 16.81 12.77 5.26
C GLY A 400 16.02 13.80 4.48
N GLN A 401 15.56 13.44 3.30
CA GLN A 401 14.69 14.26 2.49
C GLN A 401 13.24 13.93 2.83
N PHE A 402 12.43 14.93 3.17
CA PHE A 402 11.02 14.72 3.46
C PHE A 402 10.26 14.42 2.15
N ILE A 403 9.64 13.25 2.07
CA ILE A 403 8.94 12.80 0.86
C ILE A 403 7.45 12.68 1.12
N ARG A 404 6.68 12.69 0.03
CA ARG A 404 5.21 12.72 0.10
C ARG A 404 4.64 11.46 0.72
N GLU A 405 5.09 10.30 0.26
CA GLU A 405 4.49 9.00 0.57
C GLU A 405 5.57 7.93 0.67
N CYS A 406 5.24 6.88 1.43
CA CYS A 406 6.02 5.66 1.54
C CYS A 406 5.10 4.48 1.90
N GLU A 407 5.56 3.24 1.72
CA GLU A 407 4.79 2.04 2.05
C GLU A 407 4.40 2.01 3.53
N GLY A 408 3.11 1.80 3.85
CA GLY A 408 2.61 1.53 5.21
C GLY A 408 2.67 0.03 5.58
N ASP A 409 2.49 -0.31 6.85
CA ASP A 409 2.74 -1.67 7.39
C ASP A 409 1.49 -2.57 7.46
N ASN A 410 0.68 -2.56 6.39
CA ASN A 410 -0.52 -3.40 6.26
C ASN A 410 -1.61 -3.20 7.34
N VAL A 411 -1.61 -2.08 8.08
CA VAL A 411 -2.69 -1.71 9.01
C VAL A 411 -3.53 -0.61 8.37
N PRO A 412 -4.64 -0.94 7.67
CA PRO A 412 -5.50 0.06 7.05
C PRO A 412 -6.24 0.90 8.08
N ASP A 413 -6.44 2.18 7.78
CA ASP A 413 -7.50 2.98 8.36
C ASP A 413 -8.74 3.00 7.42
N ILE A 414 -9.92 3.13 8.02
CA ILE A 414 -11.22 3.06 7.34
C ILE A 414 -11.59 4.39 6.67
N ASP A 415 -10.97 5.50 7.08
CA ASP A 415 -11.25 6.82 6.53
C ASP A 415 -10.23 7.15 5.41
N PRO A 416 -10.69 7.33 4.15
CA PRO A 416 -9.83 7.84 3.10
C PRO A 416 -9.44 9.27 3.46
N VAL A 417 -8.14 9.54 3.61
CA VAL A 417 -7.61 10.90 3.72
C VAL A 417 -6.72 11.18 2.52
N ASP A 418 -6.78 12.40 1.99
CA ASP A 418 -5.97 12.84 0.85
C ASP A 418 -4.54 13.27 1.26
N ASP A 419 -4.17 13.03 2.52
CA ASP A 419 -2.91 13.44 3.14
C ASP A 419 -1.72 12.54 2.75
N GLY A 420 -0.50 13.06 2.89
CA GLY A 420 0.76 12.33 2.70
C GLY A 420 1.12 11.44 3.90
N GLY A 421 2.26 10.74 3.80
CA GLY A 421 2.80 9.88 4.85
C GLY A 421 2.80 8.39 4.49
N PRO A 422 2.94 7.49 5.49
CA PRO A 422 2.89 6.05 5.25
C PRO A 422 1.48 5.59 4.87
N GLN A 423 1.36 5.00 3.67
CA GLN A 423 0.08 4.62 3.07
C GLN A 423 0.13 3.15 2.64
N ILE A 424 -0.96 2.42 2.81
CA ILE A 424 -1.14 1.12 2.16
C ILE A 424 -2.14 1.22 1.03
N ILE A 425 -2.02 0.33 0.06
CA ILE A 425 -3.04 0.19 -0.98
C ILE A 425 -4.08 -0.80 -0.48
N GLN A 426 -5.33 -0.35 -0.40
CA GLN A 426 -6.45 -1.20 0.00
C GLN A 426 -7.58 -1.14 -1.03
N LEU A 427 -8.49 -2.11 -0.92
CA LEU A 427 -9.76 -2.10 -1.63
C LEU A 427 -10.77 -1.23 -0.88
N TYR A 428 -11.52 -0.43 -1.63
CA TYR A 428 -12.63 0.37 -1.13
C TYR A 428 -13.95 -0.20 -1.63
N LYS A 429 -15.01 0.02 -0.86
CA LYS A 429 -16.37 -0.19 -1.35
C LYS A 429 -16.57 0.62 -2.61
N THR A 430 -17.00 -0.04 -3.68
CA THR A 430 -17.16 0.63 -4.95
C THR A 430 -18.51 1.34 -4.96
N TYR A 431 -18.54 2.58 -5.41
CA TYR A 431 -19.78 3.31 -5.65
C TYR A 431 -20.05 3.34 -7.17
N ILE A 432 -21.27 2.95 -7.58
CA ILE A 432 -21.65 2.84 -9.00
C ILE A 432 -21.82 4.23 -9.63
N ASP A 433 -22.10 5.25 -8.82
CA ASP A 433 -22.29 6.62 -9.25
C ASP A 433 -21.55 7.63 -8.34
N ASN A 434 -21.40 8.86 -8.85
CA ASN A 434 -20.84 9.99 -8.10
C ASN A 434 -21.75 10.44 -6.92
N SER A 435 -22.90 9.79 -6.70
CA SER A 435 -23.86 10.08 -5.62
C SER A 435 -23.77 9.11 -4.44
N ARG A 436 -22.65 8.36 -4.32
CA ARG A 436 -22.36 7.45 -3.21
C ARG A 436 -23.34 6.27 -3.11
N THR A 437 -23.94 5.85 -4.22
CA THR A 437 -24.72 4.60 -4.25
C THR A 437 -23.76 3.41 -4.20
N PRO A 438 -23.74 2.60 -3.12
CA PRO A 438 -22.84 1.46 -3.02
C PRO A 438 -23.15 0.45 -4.12
N SER A 439 -22.12 -0.14 -4.70
CA SER A 439 -22.27 -1.30 -5.56
C SER A 439 -22.85 -2.46 -4.75
N SER A 440 -23.80 -3.19 -5.34
CA SER A 440 -24.32 -4.43 -4.76
C SER A 440 -23.27 -5.55 -4.74
N ASP A 441 -22.13 -5.35 -5.40
CA ASP A 441 -21.09 -6.34 -5.63
C ASP A 441 -19.82 -6.11 -4.78
N SER A 442 -19.76 -5.05 -3.96
CA SER A 442 -18.58 -4.67 -3.15
C SER A 442 -18.79 -4.71 -1.65
#